data_AF-A0A653BCC4-F1
#
_entry.id   AF-A0A653BCC4-F1
#
_cell.length_a   1.000
_cell.length_b   1.000
_cell.length_c   1.000
_cell.angle_alpha   90.00
_cell.angle_beta   90.00
_cell.angle_gamma   90.00
#
_symmetry.space_group_name_H-M   'P 1'
#
loop_
_entity.id
_entity.type
_entity.pdbx_description
1 polymer ?
#
loop_
_entity_poly.entity_id
_entity_poly.type
_entity_poly.pdbx_seq_one_letter_code
_entity_poly.pdbx_strand_id
1 'polypeptide(L)'
;MNIESALALAGIALAALLSALGYFLKTRIEAKKSARKVLYYLLEIRFSIRSSLIDPAEIYKEFSTFTEKEFAKREMEIDRPTIERLIGPLMLGHFTNLANAVKVELDDKVLVPYEEALSEFSQINPVLAYKLKGREQLQKVISHTSDYNLALETTLKPLFAEENSQITQEIFELSRDQAKESAKSLCAEIDLDIIAVAKNCGISDYLACRKLISLPNKKNTNIDMPQLTKHIDQYAAIIKEQSSPRI
;
A
#
# COMPACT_ATOMS: atom_id res chain seq x y z
N MET A 1 60.53 19.93 -30.82
CA MET A 1 59.97 19.28 -29.61
C MET A 1 60.54 17.88 -29.56
N ASN A 2 61.24 17.52 -28.47
CA ASN A 2 61.84 16.19 -28.35
C ASN A 2 60.73 15.15 -28.14
N ILE A 3 60.93 13.95 -28.69
CA ILE A 3 59.97 12.84 -28.65
C ILE A 3 59.57 12.53 -27.20
N GLU A 4 60.52 12.63 -26.26
CA GLU A 4 60.31 12.46 -24.82
C GLU A 4 59.32 13.47 -24.23
N SER A 5 59.43 14.75 -24.62
CA SER A 5 58.50 15.79 -24.16
C SER A 5 57.09 15.58 -24.73
N ALA A 6 56.99 15.07 -25.96
CA ALA A 6 55.71 14.72 -26.58
C ALA A 6 55.04 13.53 -25.88
N LEU A 7 55.81 12.50 -25.53
CA LEU A 7 55.34 11.33 -24.77
C LEU A 7 54.91 11.70 -23.35
N ALA A 8 55.67 12.55 -22.67
CA ALA A 8 55.30 13.04 -21.33
C ALA A 8 54.00 13.84 -21.36
N LEU A 9 53.84 14.74 -22.35
CA LEU A 9 52.61 15.52 -22.53
C LEU A 9 51.41 14.62 -22.85
N ALA A 10 51.59 13.61 -23.70
CA ALA A 10 50.55 12.62 -24.02
C ALA A 10 50.14 11.80 -22.79
N GLY A 11 51.11 11.38 -21.95
CA GLY A 11 50.84 10.67 -20.70
C GLY A 11 50.04 11.52 -19.70
N ILE A 12 50.40 12.79 -19.53
CA ILE A 12 49.67 13.74 -18.67
C ILE A 12 48.25 13.97 -19.20
N ALA A 13 48.09 14.17 -20.51
CA ALA A 13 46.80 14.37 -21.14
C ALA A 13 45.87 13.14 -20.97
N LEU A 14 46.41 11.93 -21.15
CA LEU A 14 45.66 10.69 -20.94
C LEU A 14 45.25 10.53 -19.46
N ALA A 15 46.15 10.79 -18.52
CA ALA A 15 45.86 10.72 -17.10
C ALA A 15 44.78 11.74 -16.69
N ALA A 16 44.83 12.96 -17.21
CA ALA A 16 43.82 13.98 -16.98
C ALA A 16 42.45 13.57 -17.56
N LEU A 17 42.43 13.01 -18.77
CA LEU A 17 41.20 12.53 -19.42
C LEU A 17 40.56 11.37 -18.64
N LEU A 18 41.36 10.39 -18.22
CA LEU A 18 40.90 9.28 -17.39
C LEU A 18 40.38 9.76 -16.02
N SER A 19 41.04 10.75 -15.42
CA SER A 19 40.62 11.34 -14.15
C SER A 19 39.29 12.10 -14.29
N ALA A 20 39.14 12.90 -15.35
CA ALA A 20 37.91 13.62 -15.64
C ALA A 20 36.74 12.66 -15.91
N LEU A 21 36.98 11.60 -16.70
CA LEU A 21 35.98 10.56 -16.97
C LEU A 21 35.60 9.82 -15.67
N GLY A 22 36.58 9.46 -14.85
CA GLY A 22 36.35 8.81 -13.56
C GLY A 22 35.52 9.67 -12.61
N TYR A 23 35.83 10.97 -12.52
CA TYR A 23 35.05 11.92 -11.73
C TYR A 23 33.62 12.06 -12.26
N PHE A 24 33.45 12.21 -13.58
CA PHE A 24 32.14 12.31 -14.20
C PHE A 24 31.27 11.06 -13.93
N LEU A 25 31.84 9.87 -14.07
CA LEU A 25 31.15 8.62 -13.76
C LEU A 25 30.79 8.52 -12.27
N LYS A 26 31.70 8.90 -11.38
CA LYS A 26 31.45 8.95 -9.93
C LYS A 26 30.27 9.86 -9.60
N THR A 27 30.25 11.08 -10.10
CA THR A 27 29.14 12.04 -9.87
C THR A 27 27.81 11.48 -10.38
N ARG A 28 27.80 10.80 -11.53
CA ARG A 28 26.58 10.17 -12.08
C ARG A 28 26.08 9.01 -11.21
N ILE A 29 26.99 8.23 -10.62
CA ILE A 29 26.66 7.15 -9.69
C ILE A 29 26.09 7.71 -8.38
N GLU A 30 26.74 8.73 -7.82
CA GLU A 30 26.29 9.40 -6.59
C GLU A 30 24.90 10.03 -6.77
N ALA A 31 24.66 10.68 -7.92
CA ALA A 31 23.36 11.24 -8.25
C ALA A 31 22.24 10.17 -8.27
N LYS A 32 22.51 9.02 -8.92
CA LYS A 32 21.57 7.90 -8.93
C LYS A 32 21.37 7.29 -7.54
N LYS A 33 22.44 7.18 -6.75
CA LYS A 33 22.38 6.65 -5.38
C LYS A 33 21.49 7.51 -4.49
N SER A 34 21.64 8.83 -4.56
CA SER A 34 20.79 9.77 -3.82
C SER A 34 19.32 9.66 -4.24
N ALA A 35 19.04 9.63 -5.56
CA ALA A 35 17.67 9.43 -6.06
C ALA A 35 17.06 8.10 -5.57
N ARG A 36 17.84 7.02 -5.50
CA ARG A 36 17.36 5.71 -5.01
C ARG A 36 17.01 5.71 -3.53
N LYS A 37 17.73 6.49 -2.69
CA LYS A 37 17.36 6.65 -1.28
C LYS A 37 15.97 7.26 -1.16
N VAL A 38 15.71 8.35 -1.88
CA VAL A 38 14.39 9.00 -1.92
C VAL A 38 13.32 8.04 -2.45
N LEU A 39 13.63 7.30 -3.53
CA LEU A 39 12.73 6.32 -4.11
C LEU A 39 12.33 5.23 -3.10
N TYR A 40 13.29 4.71 -2.34
CA TYR A 40 13.04 3.71 -1.30
C TYR A 40 12.03 4.22 -0.27
N TYR A 41 12.23 5.42 0.27
CA TYR A 41 11.31 5.97 1.27
C TYR A 41 9.94 6.33 0.70
N LEU A 42 9.86 6.78 -0.57
CA LEU A 42 8.56 6.96 -1.22
C LEU A 42 7.79 5.63 -1.37
N LEU A 43 8.50 4.52 -1.61
CA LEU A 43 7.89 3.19 -1.65
C LEU A 43 7.40 2.74 -0.27
N GLU A 44 8.14 3.05 0.81
CA GLU A 44 7.71 2.82 2.19
C GLU A 44 6.46 3.64 2.55
N ILE A 45 6.46 4.94 2.22
CA ILE A 45 5.29 5.81 2.40
C ILE A 45 4.08 5.25 1.63
N ARG A 46 4.28 4.86 0.38
CA ARG A 46 3.23 4.23 -0.43
C ARG A 46 2.69 2.95 0.22
N PHE A 47 3.58 2.09 0.71
CA PHE A 47 3.20 0.85 1.36
C PHE A 47 2.39 1.12 2.64
N SER A 48 2.85 2.05 3.46
CA SER A 48 2.15 2.51 4.66
C SER A 48 0.74 3.02 4.35
N ILE A 49 0.58 3.89 3.35
CA ILE A 49 -0.74 4.38 2.91
C ILE A 49 -1.63 3.23 2.44
N ARG A 50 -1.11 2.32 1.61
CA ARG A 50 -1.87 1.16 1.11
C ARG A 50 -2.27 0.19 2.23
N SER A 51 -1.42 0.01 3.24
CA SER A 51 -1.75 -0.82 4.41
C SER A 51 -2.86 -0.20 5.26
N SER A 52 -2.92 1.13 5.30
CA SER A 52 -3.96 1.89 6.03
C SER A 52 -5.32 1.86 5.33
N LEU A 53 -5.34 1.53 4.03
CA LEU A 53 -6.56 1.39 3.22
C LEU A 53 -7.26 0.02 3.38
N ILE A 54 -6.70 -0.90 4.17
CA ILE A 54 -7.29 -2.22 4.39
C ILE A 54 -8.52 -2.05 5.29
N ASP A 55 -9.71 -2.30 4.73
CA ASP A 55 -10.99 -2.26 5.44
C ASP A 55 -11.45 -3.69 5.81
N PRO A 56 -11.41 -4.10 7.10
CA PRO A 56 -11.85 -5.41 7.54
C PRO A 56 -13.30 -5.75 7.16
N ALA A 57 -14.19 -4.75 7.09
CA ALA A 57 -15.59 -4.97 6.75
C ALA A 57 -15.75 -5.33 5.27
N GLU A 58 -14.97 -4.72 4.38
CA GLU A 58 -14.95 -5.07 2.96
C GLU A 58 -14.40 -6.49 2.76
N ILE A 59 -13.33 -6.85 3.47
CA ILE A 59 -12.76 -8.19 3.46
C ILE A 59 -13.79 -9.22 3.94
N TYR A 60 -14.49 -8.93 5.03
CA TYR A 60 -15.54 -9.79 5.56
C TYR A 60 -16.71 -9.95 4.59
N LYS A 61 -17.11 -8.87 3.90
CA LYS A 61 -18.16 -8.90 2.89
C LYS A 61 -17.79 -9.85 1.75
N GLU A 62 -16.57 -9.76 1.24
CA GLU A 62 -16.05 -10.67 0.20
C GLU A 62 -16.00 -12.12 0.68
N PHE A 63 -15.47 -12.35 1.88
CA PHE A 63 -15.42 -13.67 2.51
C PHE A 63 -16.82 -14.29 2.63
N SER A 64 -17.80 -13.52 3.10
CA SER A 64 -19.17 -14.00 3.32
C SER A 64 -19.84 -14.35 1.98
N THR A 65 -19.68 -13.51 0.96
CA THR A 65 -20.19 -13.79 -0.40
C THR A 65 -19.51 -14.99 -1.03
N PHE A 66 -18.22 -15.20 -0.80
CA PHE A 66 -17.52 -16.41 -1.27
C PHE A 66 -18.06 -17.66 -0.57
N THR A 67 -18.19 -17.61 0.76
CA THR A 67 -18.66 -18.71 1.59
C THR A 67 -20.08 -19.13 1.21
N GLU A 68 -20.99 -18.16 1.06
CA GLU A 68 -22.36 -18.38 0.59
C GLU A 68 -22.39 -19.11 -0.77
N LYS A 69 -21.58 -18.64 -1.74
CA LYS A 69 -21.48 -19.28 -3.07
C LYS A 69 -20.93 -20.70 -2.99
N GLU A 70 -19.94 -20.96 -2.15
CA GLU A 70 -19.35 -22.29 -2.00
C GLU A 70 -20.29 -23.28 -1.31
N PHE A 71 -21.07 -22.86 -0.31
CA PHE A 71 -22.09 -23.72 0.29
C PHE A 71 -23.25 -23.99 -0.68
N ALA A 72 -23.69 -22.97 -1.44
CA ALA A 72 -24.73 -23.13 -2.45
C ALA A 72 -24.35 -24.17 -3.53
N LYS A 73 -23.08 -24.18 -3.98
CA LYS A 73 -22.56 -25.22 -4.91
C LYS A 73 -22.68 -26.65 -4.39
N ARG A 74 -22.79 -26.82 -3.07
CA ARG A 74 -22.86 -28.14 -2.40
C ARG A 74 -24.29 -28.52 -2.00
N GLU A 75 -25.28 -27.80 -2.53
CA GLU A 75 -26.71 -27.94 -2.24
C GLU A 75 -27.03 -27.65 -0.76
N MET A 76 -26.23 -26.79 -0.14
CA MET A 76 -26.44 -26.32 1.23
C MET A 76 -26.90 -24.87 1.18
N GLU A 77 -28.18 -24.63 1.44
CA GLU A 77 -28.72 -23.28 1.57
C GLU A 77 -28.39 -22.73 2.96
N ILE A 78 -27.25 -22.02 3.05
CA ILE A 78 -26.94 -21.18 4.20
C ILE A 78 -27.19 -19.75 3.77
N ASP A 79 -28.21 -19.12 4.37
CA ASP A 79 -28.53 -17.72 4.12
C ASP A 79 -27.50 -16.79 4.77
N ARG A 80 -27.24 -15.65 4.14
CA ARG A 80 -26.31 -14.63 4.64
C ARG A 80 -26.59 -14.19 6.09
N PRO A 81 -27.85 -14.01 6.54
CA PRO A 81 -28.14 -13.73 7.95
C PRO A 81 -27.62 -14.82 8.91
N THR A 82 -27.66 -16.09 8.52
CA THR A 82 -27.10 -17.18 9.33
C THR A 82 -25.58 -17.13 9.39
N ILE A 83 -24.90 -16.82 8.28
CA ILE A 83 -23.44 -16.62 8.25
C ILE A 83 -23.05 -15.47 9.18
N GLU A 84 -23.74 -14.33 9.05
CA GLU A 84 -23.49 -13.12 9.84
C GLU A 84 -23.72 -13.36 11.34
N ARG A 85 -24.74 -14.15 11.70
CA ARG A 85 -25.03 -14.48 13.10
C ARG A 85 -24.04 -15.47 13.70
N LEU A 86 -23.65 -16.52 12.97
CA LEU A 86 -22.85 -17.62 13.53
C LEU A 86 -21.35 -17.32 13.56
N ILE A 87 -20.81 -16.75 12.48
CA ILE A 87 -19.36 -16.58 12.33
C ILE A 87 -18.96 -15.13 12.09
N GLY A 88 -19.92 -14.23 11.85
CA GLY A 88 -19.65 -12.83 11.52
C GLY A 88 -18.76 -12.10 12.52
N PRO A 89 -19.09 -12.07 13.83
CA PRO A 89 -18.26 -11.39 14.83
C PRO A 89 -16.84 -11.95 14.93
N LEU A 90 -16.68 -13.28 14.85
CA LEU A 90 -15.38 -13.95 14.93
C LEU A 90 -14.51 -13.63 13.70
N MET A 91 -15.09 -13.72 12.51
CA MET A 91 -14.38 -13.44 11.26
C MET A 91 -14.03 -11.97 11.11
N LEU A 92 -14.95 -11.06 11.48
CA LEU A 92 -14.68 -9.63 11.49
C LEU A 92 -13.57 -9.26 12.48
N GLY A 93 -13.57 -9.87 13.68
CA GLY A 93 -12.48 -9.73 14.65
C GLY A 93 -11.14 -10.24 14.11
N HIS A 94 -11.14 -11.41 13.46
CA HIS A 94 -9.95 -11.96 12.81
C HIS A 94 -9.39 -11.05 11.72
N PHE A 95 -10.24 -10.53 10.82
CA PHE A 95 -9.81 -9.62 9.77
C PHE A 95 -9.34 -8.27 10.31
N THR A 96 -9.95 -7.78 11.39
CA THR A 96 -9.47 -6.58 12.09
C THR A 96 -8.06 -6.79 12.64
N ASN A 97 -7.80 -7.95 13.27
CA ASN A 97 -6.46 -8.27 13.78
C ASN A 97 -5.43 -8.39 12.65
N LEU A 98 -5.78 -9.00 11.52
CA LEU A 98 -4.91 -9.07 10.35
C LEU A 98 -4.62 -7.70 9.76
N ALA A 99 -5.63 -6.85 9.61
CA ALA A 99 -5.45 -5.48 9.12
C ALA A 99 -4.51 -4.69 10.02
N ASN A 100 -4.70 -4.78 11.35
CA ASN A 100 -3.83 -4.13 12.33
C ASN A 100 -2.40 -4.67 12.30
N ALA A 101 -2.19 -5.97 12.08
CA ALA A 101 -0.87 -6.58 12.02
C ALA A 101 -0.06 -6.17 10.77
N VAL A 102 -0.75 -5.86 9.66
CA VAL A 102 -0.12 -5.43 8.40
C VAL A 102 0.02 -3.90 8.31
N LYS A 103 -0.73 -3.15 9.12
CA LYS A 103 -0.65 -1.70 9.19
C LYS A 103 0.76 -1.28 9.58
N VAL A 104 1.41 -0.51 8.72
CA VAL A 104 2.72 0.10 9.01
C VAL A 104 2.53 1.58 9.30
N GLU A 105 2.95 2.00 10.48
CA GLU A 105 2.99 3.40 10.87
C GLU A 105 4.36 3.99 10.54
N LEU A 106 4.38 5.12 9.84
CA LEU A 106 5.60 5.89 9.60
C LEU A 106 6.00 6.55 10.92
N ASP A 107 7.05 6.03 11.53
CA ASP A 107 7.70 6.62 12.69
C ASP A 107 8.91 7.46 12.29
N ASP A 108 9.55 8.09 13.26
CA ASP A 108 10.73 8.92 13.04
C ASP A 108 11.89 8.16 12.37
N LYS A 109 11.91 6.82 12.41
CA LYS A 109 12.93 6.00 11.73
C LYS A 109 12.75 5.96 10.22
N VAL A 110 11.57 6.32 9.71
CA VAL A 110 11.32 6.47 8.27
C VAL A 110 11.31 7.94 7.88
N LEU A 111 10.70 8.80 8.70
CA LEU A 111 10.52 10.22 8.42
C LEU A 111 11.86 10.98 8.40
N VAL A 112 12.68 10.83 9.44
CA VAL A 112 13.96 11.57 9.53
C VAL A 112 14.91 11.15 8.40
N PRO A 113 15.13 9.86 8.11
CA PRO A 113 15.99 9.47 6.99
C PRO A 113 15.43 9.86 5.62
N TYR A 114 14.10 10.00 5.48
CA TYR A 114 13.49 10.54 4.26
C TYR A 114 13.83 12.01 4.06
N GLU A 115 13.73 12.84 5.10
CA GLU A 115 14.10 14.26 5.04
C GLU A 115 15.59 14.43 4.73
N GLU A 116 16.45 13.61 5.32
CA GLU A 116 17.89 13.57 5.01
C GLU A 116 18.13 13.17 3.55
N ALA A 117 17.45 12.13 3.06
CA ALA A 117 17.53 11.71 1.67
C ALA A 117 17.06 12.81 0.70
N LEU A 118 15.99 13.54 1.04
CA LEU A 118 15.53 14.70 0.27
C LEU A 118 16.55 15.84 0.28
N SER A 119 17.17 16.10 1.43
CA SER A 119 18.22 17.12 1.57
C SER A 119 19.42 16.80 0.67
N GLU A 120 19.91 15.56 0.68
CA GLU A 120 20.95 15.10 -0.24
C GLU A 120 20.50 15.23 -1.71
N PHE A 121 19.28 14.78 -2.02
CA PHE A 121 18.75 14.80 -3.38
C PHE A 121 18.52 16.21 -3.90
N SER A 122 18.26 17.19 -3.02
CA SER A 122 18.09 18.59 -3.39
C SER A 122 19.33 19.20 -4.02
N GLN A 123 20.52 18.68 -3.70
CA GLN A 123 21.79 19.12 -4.31
C GLN A 123 21.88 18.72 -5.80
N ILE A 124 21.09 17.73 -6.22
CA ILE A 124 21.07 17.20 -7.60
C ILE A 124 19.83 17.70 -8.35
N ASN A 125 18.65 17.65 -7.72
CA ASN A 125 17.38 18.05 -8.32
C ASN A 125 16.52 18.81 -7.29
N PRO A 126 16.81 20.11 -7.07
CA PRO A 126 16.18 20.90 -6.02
C PRO A 126 14.68 21.10 -6.23
N VAL A 127 14.24 21.24 -7.48
CA VAL A 127 12.81 21.44 -7.80
C VAL A 127 12.00 20.19 -7.47
N LEU A 128 12.50 19.00 -7.83
CA LEU A 128 11.81 17.76 -7.49
C LEU A 128 11.86 17.50 -5.98
N ALA A 129 13.01 17.73 -5.33
CA ALA A 129 13.11 17.60 -3.87
C ALA A 129 12.11 18.53 -3.13
N TYR A 130 11.95 19.77 -3.60
CA TYR A 130 10.95 20.70 -3.03
C TYR A 130 9.52 20.19 -3.20
N LYS A 131 9.17 19.64 -4.38
CA LYS A 131 7.84 19.08 -4.64
C LYS A 131 7.50 17.88 -3.74
N LEU A 132 8.52 17.11 -3.35
CA LEU A 132 8.36 15.92 -2.51
C LEU A 132 8.28 16.26 -1.02
N LYS A 133 8.65 17.48 -0.62
CA LYS A 133 8.57 17.90 0.78
C LYS A 133 7.12 17.90 1.26
N GLY A 134 6.86 17.35 2.44
CA GLY A 134 5.52 17.26 3.02
C GLY A 134 4.76 15.99 2.65
N ARG A 135 5.28 15.16 1.74
CA ARG A 135 4.67 13.88 1.35
C ARG A 135 4.66 12.87 2.48
N GLU A 136 5.59 13.00 3.41
CA GLU A 136 5.69 12.20 4.62
C GLU A 136 4.51 12.42 5.59
N GLN A 137 3.80 13.56 5.49
CA GLN A 137 2.64 13.88 6.32
C GLN A 137 1.33 13.25 5.81
N LEU A 138 1.32 12.71 4.58
CA LEU A 138 0.10 12.16 3.98
C LEU A 138 -0.50 11.01 4.78
N GLN A 139 0.31 10.18 5.44
CA GLN A 139 -0.23 9.15 6.33
C GLN A 139 -0.99 9.76 7.50
N LYS A 140 -0.48 10.84 8.12
CA LYS A 140 -1.15 11.53 9.24
C LYS A 140 -2.49 12.12 8.79
N VAL A 141 -2.56 12.66 7.58
CA VAL A 141 -3.82 13.15 6.99
C VAL A 141 -4.84 12.01 6.87
N ILE A 142 -4.41 10.84 6.40
CA ILE A 142 -5.28 9.66 6.27
C ILE A 142 -5.73 9.14 7.63
N SER A 143 -4.82 9.06 8.62
CA SER A 143 -5.19 8.62 9.97
C SER A 143 -6.18 9.58 10.61
N HIS A 144 -5.94 10.89 10.53
CA HIS A 144 -6.88 11.89 11.08
C HIS A 144 -8.25 11.86 10.40
N THR A 145 -8.30 11.58 9.10
CA THR A 145 -9.57 11.41 8.38
C THR A 145 -10.31 10.16 8.86
N SER A 146 -9.59 9.07 9.10
CA SER A 146 -10.17 7.85 9.67
C SER A 146 -10.69 8.07 11.10
N ASP A 147 -9.91 8.74 11.95
CA ASP A 147 -10.29 9.04 13.33
C ASP A 147 -11.53 9.96 13.38
N TYR A 148 -11.57 10.96 12.49
CA TYR A 148 -12.73 11.84 12.34
C TYR A 148 -13.99 11.04 11.97
N ASN A 149 -13.91 10.12 11.00
CA ASN A 149 -15.05 9.31 10.61
C ASN A 149 -15.52 8.37 11.73
N LEU A 150 -14.58 7.82 12.50
CA LEU A 150 -14.91 6.96 13.65
C LEU A 150 -15.57 7.76 14.78
N ALA A 151 -15.10 8.99 15.04
CA ALA A 151 -15.72 9.91 15.97
C ALA A 151 -17.11 10.34 15.50
N LEU A 152 -17.28 10.58 14.20
CA LEU A 152 -18.55 10.89 13.57
C LEU A 152 -19.53 9.72 13.75
N GLU A 153 -19.11 8.48 13.48
CA GLU A 153 -19.94 7.29 13.72
C GLU A 153 -20.33 7.18 15.19
N THR A 154 -19.37 7.29 16.11
CA THR A 154 -19.62 7.16 17.55
C THR A 154 -20.59 8.22 18.07
N THR A 155 -20.51 9.44 17.55
CA THR A 155 -21.34 10.58 17.99
C THR A 155 -22.74 10.55 17.36
N LEU A 156 -22.84 10.22 16.08
CA LEU A 156 -24.10 10.25 15.34
C LEU A 156 -24.95 8.99 15.54
N LYS A 157 -24.33 7.82 15.71
CA LYS A 157 -25.03 6.53 15.87
C LYS A 157 -26.09 6.53 16.98
N PRO A 158 -25.85 7.07 18.20
CA PRO A 158 -26.89 7.17 19.22
C PRO A 158 -27.97 8.21 18.89
N LEU A 159 -27.68 9.24 18.09
CA LEU A 159 -28.64 10.30 17.73
C LEU A 159 -29.66 9.84 16.67
N PHE A 160 -29.31 8.86 15.86
CA PHE A 160 -30.19 8.34 14.79
C PHE A 160 -30.70 6.91 15.04
N ALA A 161 -30.42 6.33 16.21
CA ALA A 161 -30.77 4.96 16.55
C ALA A 161 -32.29 4.70 16.63
N GLU A 162 -33.13 5.72 16.79
CA GLU A 162 -34.57 5.53 17.09
C GLU A 162 -35.53 5.78 15.92
N GLU A 163 -35.16 6.49 14.83
CA GLU A 163 -36.15 6.83 13.77
C GLU A 163 -35.71 6.59 12.31
N ASN A 164 -34.43 6.44 11.98
CA ASN A 164 -34.00 6.31 10.57
C ASN A 164 -32.69 5.50 10.39
N SER A 165 -32.74 4.21 10.74
CA SER A 165 -31.59 3.30 10.65
C SER A 165 -30.97 3.21 9.25
N GLN A 166 -31.80 3.35 8.20
CA GLN A 166 -31.39 3.23 6.81
C GLN A 166 -30.57 4.46 6.34
N ILE A 167 -31.05 5.68 6.62
CA ILE A 167 -30.33 6.93 6.31
C ILE A 167 -29.00 6.99 7.06
N THR A 168 -28.98 6.50 8.30
CA THR A 168 -27.78 6.44 9.13
C THR A 168 -26.72 5.52 8.55
N GLN A 169 -27.14 4.34 8.06
CA GLN A 169 -26.24 3.42 7.36
C GLN A 169 -25.70 4.02 6.07
N GLU A 170 -26.54 4.65 5.25
CA GLU A 170 -26.13 5.31 4.01
C GLU A 170 -25.12 6.45 4.25
N ILE A 171 -25.32 7.27 5.28
CA ILE A 171 -24.38 8.34 5.66
C ILE A 171 -23.02 7.76 6.06
N PHE A 172 -23.00 6.68 6.85
CA PHE A 172 -21.75 6.04 7.26
C PHE A 172 -21.04 5.31 6.10
N GLU A 173 -21.80 4.70 5.18
CA GLU A 173 -21.24 4.15 3.95
C GLU A 173 -20.60 5.24 3.08
N LEU A 174 -21.30 6.36 2.88
CA LEU A 174 -20.80 7.48 2.09
C LEU A 174 -19.55 8.12 2.71
N SER A 175 -19.51 8.28 4.04
CA SER A 175 -18.34 8.76 4.77
C SER A 175 -17.12 7.83 4.60
N ARG A 176 -17.33 6.51 4.69
CA ARG A 176 -16.27 5.51 4.46
C ARG A 176 -15.78 5.53 3.02
N ASP A 177 -16.69 5.62 2.05
CA ASP A 177 -16.34 5.67 0.64
C ASP A 177 -15.55 6.94 0.29
N GLN A 178 -15.94 8.08 0.86
CA GLN A 178 -15.20 9.33 0.71
C GLN A 178 -13.78 9.26 1.30
N ALA A 179 -13.62 8.62 2.45
CA ALA A 179 -12.32 8.39 3.06
C ALA A 179 -11.42 7.50 2.18
N LYS A 180 -11.99 6.40 1.66
CA LYS A 180 -11.30 5.50 0.74
C LYS A 180 -10.87 6.22 -0.54
N GLU A 181 -11.75 7.03 -1.11
CA GLU A 181 -11.45 7.74 -2.35
C GLU A 181 -10.37 8.82 -2.15
N SER A 182 -10.42 9.52 -1.02
CA SER A 182 -9.38 10.50 -0.64
C SER A 182 -8.01 9.82 -0.50
N ALA A 183 -7.94 8.68 0.20
CA ALA A 183 -6.71 7.93 0.37
C ALA A 183 -6.21 7.27 -0.94
N LYS A 184 -7.10 6.86 -1.86
CA LYS A 184 -6.71 6.43 -3.22
C LYS A 184 -6.11 7.57 -4.02
N SER A 185 -6.69 8.76 -3.96
CA SER A 185 -6.15 9.96 -4.64
C SER A 185 -4.74 10.27 -4.13
N LEU A 186 -4.53 10.23 -2.81
CA LEU A 186 -3.21 10.43 -2.22
C LEU A 186 -2.20 9.35 -2.65
N CYS A 187 -2.63 8.09 -2.74
CA CYS A 187 -1.82 7.01 -3.32
C CYS A 187 -1.42 7.31 -4.77
N ALA A 188 -2.35 7.80 -5.59
CA ALA A 188 -2.07 8.15 -6.98
C ALA A 188 -1.07 9.29 -7.11
N GLU A 189 -1.12 10.28 -6.22
CA GLU A 189 -0.11 11.35 -6.16
C GLU A 189 1.29 10.80 -5.82
N ILE A 190 1.38 9.93 -4.82
CA ILE A 190 2.64 9.25 -4.47
C ILE A 190 3.15 8.40 -5.63
N ASP A 191 2.26 7.75 -6.39
CA ASP A 191 2.64 6.98 -7.58
C ASP A 191 3.29 7.87 -8.66
N LEU A 192 2.77 9.07 -8.88
CA LEU A 192 3.38 10.04 -9.80
C LEU A 192 4.76 10.48 -9.30
N ASP A 193 4.90 10.73 -7.99
CA ASP A 193 6.15 11.13 -7.36
C ASP A 193 7.22 10.02 -7.45
N ILE A 194 6.84 8.76 -7.21
CA ILE A 194 7.70 7.58 -7.40
C ILE A 194 8.21 7.51 -8.83
N ILE A 195 7.34 7.69 -9.82
CA ILE A 195 7.74 7.67 -11.23
C ILE A 195 8.68 8.82 -11.57
N ALA A 196 8.43 10.01 -11.01
CA ALA A 196 9.30 11.17 -11.21
C ALA A 196 10.71 10.93 -10.64
N VAL A 197 10.82 10.36 -9.44
CA VAL A 197 12.12 10.04 -8.81
C VAL A 197 12.81 8.87 -9.53
N ALA A 198 12.08 7.83 -9.91
CA ALA A 198 12.64 6.65 -10.57
C ALA A 198 13.35 6.99 -11.90
N LYS A 199 12.88 8.01 -12.64
CA LYS A 199 13.58 8.53 -13.83
C LYS A 199 15.01 9.01 -13.54
N ASN A 200 15.27 9.48 -12.32
CA ASN A 200 16.60 9.93 -11.87
C ASN A 200 17.48 8.77 -11.36
N CYS A 201 16.89 7.60 -11.07
CA CYS A 201 17.60 6.40 -10.63
C CYS A 201 18.18 5.60 -11.80
N GLY A 202 17.46 5.59 -12.94
CA GLY A 202 17.85 4.93 -14.18
C GLY A 202 16.69 4.18 -14.83
N ILE A 203 16.93 3.65 -16.03
CA ILE A 203 15.88 3.01 -16.84
C ILE A 203 15.33 1.75 -16.16
N SER A 204 16.20 0.94 -15.55
CA SER A 204 15.77 -0.29 -14.86
C SER A 204 14.83 0.01 -13.69
N ASP A 205 15.20 0.97 -12.84
CA ASP A 205 14.40 1.40 -11.69
C ASP A 205 13.06 2.01 -12.14
N TYR A 206 13.08 2.84 -13.19
CA TYR A 206 11.87 3.41 -13.79
C TYR A 206 10.90 2.34 -14.32
N LEU A 207 11.42 1.35 -15.08
CA LEU A 207 10.58 0.26 -15.61
C LEU A 207 10.01 -0.61 -14.49
N ALA A 208 10.81 -0.91 -13.46
CA ALA A 208 10.36 -1.67 -12.30
C ALA A 208 9.24 -0.94 -11.54
N CYS A 209 9.41 0.36 -11.27
CA CYS A 209 8.39 1.17 -10.59
C CYS A 209 7.11 1.32 -11.44
N ARG A 210 7.25 1.53 -12.75
CA ARG A 210 6.10 1.60 -13.65
C ARG A 210 5.32 0.30 -13.67
N LYS A 211 6.01 -0.84 -13.68
CA LYS A 211 5.37 -2.16 -13.57
C LYS A 211 4.66 -2.31 -12.22
N LEU A 212 5.33 -1.98 -11.11
CA LEU A 212 4.77 -2.04 -9.75
C LEU A 212 3.47 -1.23 -9.62
N ILE A 213 3.42 -0.02 -10.16
CA ILE A 213 2.27 0.88 -10.10
C ILE A 213 1.14 0.41 -11.04
N SER A 214 1.48 -0.13 -12.21
CA SER A 214 0.49 -0.65 -13.17
C SER A 214 -0.22 -1.92 -12.74
N LEU A 215 0.34 -2.65 -11.76
CA LEU A 215 -0.33 -3.80 -11.21
C LEU A 215 -1.59 -3.31 -10.49
N PRO A 216 -2.77 -3.85 -10.81
CA PRO A 216 -3.98 -3.50 -10.06
C PRO A 216 -3.70 -3.69 -8.58
N ASN A 217 -4.30 -2.86 -7.74
CA ASN A 217 -4.39 -3.09 -6.31
C ASN A 217 -4.97 -4.50 -6.15
N LYS A 218 -4.12 -5.54 -6.08
CA LYS A 218 -4.53 -6.82 -5.53
C LYS A 218 -5.02 -6.40 -4.16
N LYS A 219 -6.34 -6.50 -3.97
CA LYS A 219 -6.92 -6.38 -2.64
C LYS A 219 -6.04 -7.28 -1.79
N ASN A 220 -5.39 -6.73 -0.78
CA ASN A 220 -4.59 -7.54 0.15
C ASN A 220 -5.52 -8.41 1.01
N THR A 221 -6.63 -8.90 0.43
CA THR A 221 -7.36 -10.07 0.85
C THR A 221 -6.44 -11.25 0.56
N ASN A 222 -5.44 -11.41 1.42
CA ASN A 222 -4.60 -12.60 1.52
C ASN A 222 -5.44 -13.79 2.04
N ILE A 223 -6.73 -13.85 1.68
CA ILE A 223 -7.61 -14.98 1.93
C ILE A 223 -7.20 -16.01 0.89
N ASP A 224 -6.56 -17.07 1.37
CA ASP A 224 -6.28 -18.25 0.56
C ASP A 224 -7.61 -18.94 0.23
N MET A 225 -8.26 -18.46 -0.84
CA MET A 225 -9.55 -18.96 -1.30
C MET A 225 -9.52 -20.47 -1.58
N PRO A 226 -8.48 -21.04 -2.21
CA PRO A 226 -8.33 -22.50 -2.32
C PRO A 226 -8.34 -23.25 -0.98
N GLN A 227 -7.60 -22.75 0.01
CA GLN A 227 -7.57 -23.38 1.33
C GLN A 227 -8.91 -23.23 2.06
N LEU A 228 -9.60 -22.11 1.86
CA LEU A 228 -10.94 -21.89 2.38
C LEU A 228 -11.95 -22.85 1.76
N THR A 229 -11.90 -23.11 0.45
CA THR A 229 -12.73 -24.13 -0.21
C THR A 229 -12.54 -25.51 0.43
N LYS A 230 -11.29 -25.91 0.70
CA LYS A 230 -10.99 -27.20 1.34
C LYS A 230 -11.58 -27.31 2.75
N HIS A 231 -11.58 -26.24 3.54
CA HIS A 231 -12.24 -26.23 4.85
C HIS A 231 -13.77 -26.28 4.71
N ILE A 232 -14.34 -25.58 3.73
CA ILE A 232 -15.78 -25.66 3.44
C ILE A 232 -16.17 -27.08 3.03
N ASP A 233 -15.35 -27.79 2.25
CA ASP A 233 -15.56 -29.20 1.91
C ASP A 233 -15.63 -30.10 3.15
N GLN A 234 -14.71 -29.89 4.10
CA GLN A 234 -14.68 -30.64 5.35
C GLN A 234 -15.93 -30.38 6.20
N TYR A 235 -16.34 -29.10 6.32
CA TYR A 235 -17.56 -28.76 7.06
C TYR A 235 -18.81 -29.32 6.39
N ALA A 236 -18.91 -29.23 5.06
CA ALA A 236 -20.02 -29.79 4.31
C ALA A 236 -20.12 -31.32 4.46
N ALA A 237 -18.98 -32.02 4.46
CA ALA A 237 -18.94 -33.47 4.67
C ALA A 237 -19.45 -33.86 6.06
N ILE A 238 -19.01 -33.17 7.12
CA ILE A 238 -19.46 -33.40 8.51
C ILE A 238 -20.96 -33.14 8.63
N ILE A 239 -21.46 -32.06 8.03
CA ILE A 239 -22.88 -31.71 8.10
C ILE A 239 -23.73 -32.76 7.38
N LYS A 240 -23.29 -33.25 6.21
CA LYS A 240 -23.98 -34.35 5.48
C LYS A 240 -23.95 -35.68 6.25
N GLU A 241 -22.86 -35.97 6.96
CA GLU A 241 -22.73 -37.17 7.79
C GLU A 241 -23.65 -37.13 9.01
N GLN A 242 -23.85 -35.96 9.64
CA GLN A 242 -24.76 -35.80 10.78
C GLN A 242 -26.24 -35.68 10.40
N SER A 243 -26.56 -35.31 9.15
CA SER A 243 -27.93 -35.21 8.65
C SER A 243 -28.45 -36.50 7.98
N SER A 244 -27.61 -37.51 7.79
CA SER A 244 -28.06 -38.87 7.46
C SER A 244 -28.64 -39.56 8.71
N PRO A 245 -29.86 -40.10 8.66
CA PRO A 245 -30.43 -40.84 9.79
C PRO A 245 -29.52 -42.03 10.11
N ARG A 246 -29.04 -42.10 11.35
CA ARG A 246 -28.41 -43.32 11.86
C ARG A 246 -29.46 -44.43 11.80
N ILE A 247 -29.26 -45.38 10.88
CA ILE A 247 -30.04 -46.60 10.72
C ILE A 247 -29.90 -47.45 11.99
#